data_AF-A0A6N7YIC7-F1
#
_entry.id   AF-A0A6N7YIC7-F1
#
_cell.length_a   1.000
_cell.length_b   1.000
_cell.length_c   1.000
_cell.angle_alpha   90.00
_cell.angle_beta   90.00
_cell.angle_gamma   90.00
#
_symmetry.space_group_name_H-M   'P 1'
#
loop_
_entity.id
_entity.type
_entity.pdbx_description
1 polymer ?
#
loop_
_entity_poly.entity_id
_entity_poly.type
_entity_poly.pdbx_seq_one_letter_code
_entity_poly.pdbx_strand_id
1 'polypeptide(L)'
;MIKRITAFCLSLVLVSSVPITTYAACNNQQSETYVTQIIFGDNALQRQSDDNVKLLMDALYLCSEQSDNLGQEKLDNLKLHKVRKVPSLSNINIKNDCLLDCSHNSWEYEYKNNVEVKNTRKKILNNSVNKVFDFGFINNLFGSSSGKCESFSALLYYSHILSDYLASDPSETTANVKGKAIEGYSGQPYVTINGDKPYFTAQEKKNIGSYYEYSGMDSYGRCGVAYACLDKEEVTKSSPRKSITRITPSGWSFDKYPNIVNSDAGAAFLYNRCHLIAHGLGGADDKNNLITGTRYMNADIMEPLESDVMDYIKKTGNHVLYRVTPIYKSDNLVASGVQMEAYSIEDSGEGVCFNRYCYNVQPGVRINYMNGKSEVSDVTFEKDNVIPFATYNPSEQNPDLIYEMKKHLKILFDDPDTKMTYDSMISQIDAIATDARKVGINDENPAKCYLETKELEYEYFEVLKTYVPMMLEKQEFFKSAFQ
;
A
#
# COMPACT_ATOMS: atom_id res chain seq x y z
N MET A 1 -0.80 61.90 15.46
CA MET A 1 -1.56 61.93 14.20
C MET A 1 -0.92 60.89 13.29
N ILE A 2 -1.69 59.87 12.84
CA ILE A 2 -1.30 58.79 11.90
C ILE A 2 -0.36 57.72 12.50
N LYS A 3 -0.56 56.40 12.38
CA LYS A 3 -1.69 55.46 12.31
C LYS A 3 -1.05 54.09 12.59
N ARG A 4 -1.63 53.30 13.49
CA ARG A 4 -1.38 51.86 13.63
C ARG A 4 -1.96 51.14 12.41
N ILE A 5 -1.19 50.31 11.71
CA ILE A 5 -1.71 49.21 10.90
C ILE A 5 -0.79 47.99 11.08
N THR A 6 -1.39 46.98 11.69
CA THR A 6 -1.00 45.58 11.85
C THR A 6 -0.79 44.91 10.50
N ALA A 7 0.34 44.21 10.32
CA ALA A 7 0.52 43.21 9.28
C ALA A 7 0.42 41.82 9.92
N PHE A 8 -0.81 41.33 10.03
CA PHE A 8 -1.10 39.94 10.29
C PHE A 8 -1.30 39.30 8.91
N CYS A 9 -0.25 38.68 8.37
CA CYS A 9 -0.37 37.90 7.14
C CYS A 9 -1.14 36.62 7.47
N LEU A 10 -2.46 36.73 7.32
CA LEU A 10 -3.43 35.66 7.33
C LEU A 10 -3.03 34.67 6.22
N SER A 11 -2.39 33.55 6.58
CA SER A 11 -2.30 32.37 5.72
C SER A 11 -3.70 31.77 5.63
N LEU A 12 -4.56 32.39 4.83
CA LEU A 12 -5.80 31.80 4.39
C LEU A 12 -5.43 30.75 3.33
N VAL A 13 -4.99 29.58 3.79
CA VAL A 13 -5.02 28.38 2.96
C VAL A 13 -6.50 28.17 2.67
N LEU A 14 -6.90 28.55 1.47
CA LEU A 14 -8.16 28.12 0.88
C LEU A 14 -8.14 26.60 0.92
N VAL A 15 -8.80 26.03 1.92
CA VAL A 15 -9.30 24.65 1.85
C VAL A 15 -10.36 24.68 0.77
N SER A 16 -9.91 24.65 -0.48
CA SER A 16 -10.76 24.18 -1.56
C SER A 16 -11.08 22.74 -1.18
N SER A 17 -12.32 22.53 -0.72
CA SER A 17 -12.94 21.22 -0.80
C SER A 17 -12.82 20.78 -2.25
N VAL A 18 -11.77 20.00 -2.55
CA VAL A 18 -11.61 19.38 -3.86
C VAL A 18 -12.89 18.57 -4.03
N PRO A 19 -13.74 18.89 -5.01
CA PRO A 19 -14.89 18.06 -5.29
C PRO A 19 -14.36 16.65 -5.51
N ILE A 20 -14.96 15.65 -4.86
CA ILE A 20 -14.64 14.24 -5.06
C ILE A 20 -14.74 14.00 -6.57
N THR A 21 -13.58 13.99 -7.21
CA THR A 21 -13.46 13.89 -8.65
C THR A 21 -13.94 12.50 -9.01
N THR A 22 -14.84 12.43 -9.98
CA THR A 22 -15.12 11.22 -10.75
C THR A 22 -13.81 10.47 -10.96
N TYR A 23 -13.72 9.25 -10.44
CA TYR A 23 -12.51 8.44 -10.45
C TYR A 23 -11.93 8.39 -11.86
N ALA A 24 -10.74 8.94 -12.03
CA ALA A 24 -9.87 8.52 -13.11
C ALA A 24 -9.49 7.06 -12.82
N ALA A 25 -9.63 6.18 -13.81
CA ALA A 25 -8.93 4.91 -13.73
C ALA A 25 -7.43 5.22 -13.71
N CYS A 26 -6.68 4.57 -12.82
CA CYS A 26 -5.24 4.79 -12.57
C CYS A 26 -4.90 6.09 -11.81
N ASN A 27 -4.13 5.94 -10.72
CA ASN A 27 -3.60 7.09 -9.96
C ASN A 27 -2.14 7.37 -10.38
N ASN A 28 -1.92 8.35 -11.24
CA ASN A 28 -0.59 8.68 -11.76
C ASN A 28 0.48 8.89 -10.67
N GLN A 29 0.13 9.53 -9.55
CA GLN A 29 1.10 9.73 -8.47
C GLN A 29 1.54 8.40 -7.85
N GLN A 30 0.61 7.44 -7.75
CA GLN A 30 0.87 6.11 -7.23
C GLN A 30 1.72 5.30 -8.21
N SER A 31 1.36 5.29 -9.50
CA SER A 31 2.15 4.67 -10.56
C SER A 31 3.58 5.19 -10.55
N GLU A 32 3.77 6.53 -10.54
CA GLU A 32 5.10 7.14 -10.51
C GLU A 32 5.90 6.70 -9.27
N THR A 33 5.24 6.60 -8.10
CA THR A 33 5.90 6.20 -6.85
C THR A 33 6.41 4.76 -6.91
N TYR A 34 5.55 3.78 -7.20
CA TYR A 34 5.95 2.38 -7.16
C TYR A 34 6.81 1.98 -8.36
N VAL A 35 6.54 2.51 -9.55
CA VAL A 35 7.38 2.23 -10.73
C VAL A 35 8.79 2.74 -10.50
N THR A 36 8.97 3.96 -9.94
CA THR A 36 10.32 4.46 -9.65
C THR A 36 11.01 3.67 -8.54
N GLN A 37 10.28 3.19 -7.53
CA GLN A 37 10.83 2.28 -6.53
C GLN A 37 11.28 0.94 -7.14
N ILE A 38 10.56 0.38 -8.13
CA ILE A 38 10.99 -0.83 -8.85
C ILE A 38 12.29 -0.57 -9.65
N ILE A 39 12.42 0.61 -10.26
CA ILE A 39 13.59 0.92 -11.11
C ILE A 39 14.82 1.33 -10.30
N PHE A 40 14.64 2.05 -9.19
CA PHE A 40 15.74 2.70 -8.45
C PHE A 40 15.87 2.27 -6.98
N GLY A 41 14.95 1.43 -6.47
CA GLY A 41 14.95 1.00 -5.07
C GLY A 41 14.87 2.20 -4.12
N ASP A 42 15.70 2.17 -3.07
CA ASP A 42 15.77 3.24 -2.06
C ASP A 42 16.24 4.60 -2.62
N ASN A 43 16.83 4.62 -3.83
CA ASN A 43 17.25 5.85 -4.49
C ASN A 43 16.13 6.55 -5.28
N ALA A 44 14.92 6.00 -5.33
CA ALA A 44 13.80 6.55 -6.12
C ALA A 44 13.52 8.04 -5.83
N LEU A 45 13.48 8.43 -4.54
CA LEU A 45 13.24 9.82 -4.15
C LEU A 45 14.34 10.77 -4.64
N GLN A 46 15.60 10.31 -4.67
CA GLN A 46 16.72 11.13 -5.15
C GLN A 46 16.64 11.36 -6.67
N ARG A 47 15.96 10.46 -7.39
CA ARG A 47 15.81 10.49 -8.85
C ARG A 47 14.53 11.19 -9.32
N GLN A 48 13.65 11.62 -8.42
CA GLN A 48 12.36 12.23 -8.79
C GLN A 48 12.51 13.50 -9.66
N SER A 49 13.61 14.23 -9.51
CA SER A 49 13.90 15.46 -10.28
C SER A 49 14.70 15.24 -11.57
N ASP A 50 15.05 13.99 -11.89
CA ASP A 50 15.83 13.65 -13.07
C ASP A 50 14.98 13.74 -14.36
N ASP A 51 15.49 14.46 -15.37
CA ASP A 51 14.76 14.69 -16.63
C ASP A 51 14.49 13.39 -17.40
N ASN A 52 15.38 12.40 -17.34
CA ASN A 52 15.17 11.10 -17.97
C ASN A 52 14.09 10.31 -17.22
N VAL A 53 14.05 10.37 -15.88
CA VAL A 53 12.97 9.76 -15.09
C VAL A 53 11.63 10.40 -15.44
N LYS A 54 11.56 11.73 -15.46
CA LYS A 54 10.35 12.45 -15.87
C LYS A 54 9.90 12.05 -17.28
N LEU A 55 10.83 11.93 -18.23
CA LEU A 55 10.52 11.52 -19.60
C LEU A 55 9.94 10.10 -19.67
N LEU A 56 10.47 9.16 -18.88
CA LEU A 56 9.93 7.79 -18.79
C LEU A 56 8.52 7.77 -18.17
N MET A 57 8.31 8.51 -17.08
CA MET A 57 7.01 8.56 -16.39
C MET A 57 5.94 9.26 -17.25
N ASP A 58 6.29 10.32 -17.96
CA ASP A 58 5.40 10.97 -18.93
C ASP A 58 5.01 10.03 -20.08
N ALA A 59 5.98 9.25 -20.58
CA ALA A 59 5.70 8.26 -21.62
C ALA A 59 4.81 7.11 -21.11
N LEU A 60 5.04 6.65 -19.87
CA LEU A 60 4.24 5.61 -19.22
C LEU A 60 2.80 6.09 -19.02
N TYR A 61 2.61 7.30 -18.48
CA TYR A 61 1.28 7.89 -18.36
C TYR A 61 0.55 7.96 -19.71
N LEU A 62 1.22 8.42 -20.77
CA LEU A 62 0.58 8.49 -22.09
C LEU A 62 0.24 7.12 -22.67
N CYS A 63 0.99 6.10 -22.29
CA CYS A 63 0.73 4.72 -22.68
C CYS A 63 -0.47 4.14 -21.92
N SER A 64 -0.50 4.34 -20.61
CA SER A 64 -1.32 3.55 -19.68
C SER A 64 -2.47 4.33 -19.03
N GLU A 65 -2.34 5.63 -18.87
CA GLU A 65 -3.22 6.41 -17.99
C GLU A 65 -3.91 7.58 -18.71
N GLN A 66 -3.41 7.97 -19.88
CA GLN A 66 -3.98 9.06 -20.67
C GLN A 66 -5.47 8.80 -20.93
N SER A 67 -6.31 9.74 -20.50
CA SER A 67 -7.74 9.75 -20.83
C SER A 67 -8.25 11.19 -20.97
N ASP A 68 -9.40 11.34 -21.63
CA ASP A 68 -10.17 12.59 -21.72
C ASP A 68 -9.35 13.85 -22.08
N ASN A 69 -8.33 13.68 -22.91
CA ASN A 69 -7.42 14.72 -23.41
C ASN A 69 -6.59 15.44 -22.31
N LEU A 70 -6.29 14.77 -21.19
CA LEU A 70 -5.54 15.39 -20.08
C LEU A 70 -4.01 15.44 -20.29
N GLY A 71 -3.43 14.61 -21.15
CA GLY A 71 -1.97 14.41 -21.27
C GLY A 71 -1.23 15.33 -22.24
N GLN A 72 -1.80 16.49 -22.58
CA GLN A 72 -1.17 17.41 -23.54
C GLN A 72 0.21 17.90 -23.05
N GLU A 73 0.33 18.22 -21.77
CA GLU A 73 1.59 18.68 -21.16
C GLU A 73 2.70 17.62 -21.30
N LYS A 74 2.39 16.36 -21.01
CA LYS A 74 3.32 15.24 -21.10
C LYS A 74 3.77 14.99 -22.55
N LEU A 75 2.86 15.11 -23.52
CA LEU A 75 3.20 15.06 -24.96
C LEU A 75 4.16 16.17 -25.36
N ASP A 76 3.95 17.39 -24.86
CA ASP A 76 4.81 18.53 -25.20
C ASP A 76 6.19 18.39 -24.56
N ASN A 77 6.28 17.80 -23.37
CA ASN A 77 7.56 17.43 -22.76
C ASN A 77 8.33 16.40 -23.62
N LEU A 78 7.67 15.37 -24.15
CA LEU A 78 8.29 14.39 -25.05
C LEU A 78 8.81 15.03 -26.35
N LYS A 79 8.07 15.98 -26.93
CA LYS A 79 8.50 16.74 -28.11
C LYS A 79 9.70 17.63 -27.81
N LEU A 80 9.69 18.31 -26.66
CA LEU A 80 10.80 19.16 -26.21
C LEU A 80 12.11 18.35 -26.13
N HIS A 81 12.03 17.13 -25.61
CA HIS A 81 13.15 16.19 -25.51
C HIS A 81 13.46 15.43 -26.82
N LYS A 82 12.79 15.79 -27.93
CA LYS A 82 13.01 15.24 -29.27
C LYS A 82 12.79 13.71 -29.32
N VAL A 83 11.81 13.20 -28.59
CA VAL A 83 11.35 11.81 -28.75
C VAL A 83 10.83 11.62 -30.18
N ARG A 84 11.16 10.47 -30.77
CA ARG A 84 10.83 10.17 -32.16
C ARG A 84 9.32 9.91 -32.32
N LYS A 85 8.73 10.45 -33.40
CA LYS A 85 7.35 10.15 -33.83
C LYS A 85 6.28 10.37 -32.74
N VAL A 86 6.41 11.42 -31.93
CA VAL A 86 5.38 11.81 -30.96
C VAL A 86 4.11 12.25 -31.72
N PRO A 87 2.95 11.61 -31.50
CA PRO A 87 1.70 11.90 -32.23
C PRO A 87 0.96 13.11 -31.64
N SER A 88 -0.18 13.47 -32.24
CA SER A 88 -1.17 14.35 -31.60
C SER A 88 -1.95 13.61 -30.50
N LEU A 89 -2.48 14.37 -29.54
CA LEU A 89 -3.26 13.83 -28.42
C LEU A 89 -4.48 13.05 -28.88
N SER A 90 -5.16 13.52 -29.93
CA SER A 90 -6.31 12.84 -30.55
C SER A 90 -6.02 11.40 -30.96
N ASN A 91 -4.78 11.08 -31.35
CA ASN A 91 -4.40 9.76 -31.85
C ASN A 91 -4.15 8.76 -30.71
N ILE A 92 -4.03 9.24 -29.47
CA ILE A 92 -3.82 8.43 -28.29
C ILE A 92 -4.95 8.58 -27.27
N ASN A 93 -5.99 9.36 -27.55
CA ASN A 93 -7.01 9.63 -26.56
C ASN A 93 -8.00 8.46 -26.42
N ILE A 94 -8.32 8.10 -25.18
CA ILE A 94 -9.34 7.10 -24.83
C ILE A 94 -10.24 7.73 -23.75
N LYS A 95 -11.52 7.37 -23.74
CA LYS A 95 -12.42 7.79 -22.66
C LYS A 95 -12.03 7.11 -21.35
N ASN A 96 -12.16 7.81 -20.24
CA ASN A 96 -11.76 7.25 -18.93
C ASN A 96 -12.48 5.93 -18.58
N ASP A 97 -13.76 5.79 -18.95
CA ASP A 97 -14.55 4.56 -18.72
C ASP A 97 -14.10 3.35 -19.55
N CYS A 98 -13.26 3.56 -20.57
CA CYS A 98 -12.70 2.54 -21.44
C CYS A 98 -11.22 2.29 -21.16
N LEU A 99 -10.63 2.93 -20.16
CA LEU A 99 -9.18 2.94 -19.95
C LEU A 99 -8.65 1.58 -19.50
N LEU A 100 -9.30 0.92 -18.55
CA LEU A 100 -8.88 -0.39 -18.04
C LEU A 100 -8.82 -1.46 -19.14
N ASP A 101 -9.84 -1.50 -20.02
CA ASP A 101 -9.86 -2.40 -21.18
C ASP A 101 -8.63 -2.23 -22.09
N CYS A 102 -7.98 -1.07 -22.02
CA CYS A 102 -6.80 -0.76 -22.80
C CYS A 102 -5.53 -1.01 -21.99
N SER A 103 -5.38 -0.39 -20.83
CA SER A 103 -4.09 -0.32 -20.14
C SER A 103 -3.82 -1.42 -19.12
N HIS A 104 -4.80 -2.29 -18.87
CA HIS A 104 -4.69 -3.32 -17.83
C HIS A 104 -4.72 -4.73 -18.43
N ASN A 105 -4.19 -4.92 -19.62
CA ASN A 105 -4.11 -6.23 -20.28
C ASN A 105 -2.65 -6.59 -20.59
N SER A 106 -2.39 -7.80 -21.10
CA SER A 106 -1.01 -8.14 -21.50
C SER A 106 -0.46 -7.17 -22.56
N TRP A 107 0.84 -6.95 -22.53
CA TRP A 107 1.59 -6.15 -23.48
C TRP A 107 1.43 -6.64 -24.91
N GLU A 108 1.09 -7.90 -25.13
CA GLU A 108 0.78 -8.44 -26.47
C GLU A 108 -0.72 -8.43 -26.79
N TYR A 109 -1.60 -8.13 -25.83
CA TYR A 109 -3.05 -8.20 -25.99
C TYR A 109 -3.54 -7.29 -27.12
N GLU A 110 -4.34 -7.85 -28.03
CA GLU A 110 -5.02 -7.14 -29.12
C GLU A 110 -6.43 -6.68 -28.70
N TYR A 111 -6.60 -5.36 -28.60
CA TYR A 111 -7.91 -4.80 -28.30
C TYR A 111 -8.91 -5.12 -29.41
N LYS A 112 -10.17 -5.38 -29.05
CA LYS A 112 -11.25 -5.49 -30.04
C LYS A 112 -11.53 -4.14 -30.72
N ASN A 113 -11.38 -3.03 -29.99
CA ASN A 113 -11.61 -1.66 -30.43
C ASN A 113 -10.35 -0.81 -30.20
N ASN A 114 -10.19 0.32 -30.91
CA ASN A 114 -9.07 1.27 -30.69
C ASN A 114 -7.65 0.69 -30.90
N VAL A 115 -7.49 -0.32 -31.77
CA VAL A 115 -6.21 -0.98 -32.06
C VAL A 115 -5.11 0.00 -32.49
N GLU A 116 -5.45 0.99 -33.32
CA GLU A 116 -4.48 2.01 -33.76
C GLU A 116 -4.01 2.91 -32.61
N VAL A 117 -4.94 3.29 -31.74
CA VAL A 117 -4.67 4.10 -30.53
C VAL A 117 -3.73 3.34 -29.60
N LYS A 118 -4.00 2.04 -29.35
CA LYS A 118 -3.11 1.13 -28.60
C LYS A 118 -1.69 1.13 -29.14
N ASN A 119 -1.57 0.80 -30.43
CA ASN A 119 -0.27 0.63 -31.07
C ASN A 119 0.51 1.95 -31.06
N THR A 120 -0.18 3.07 -31.16
CA THR A 120 0.41 4.41 -31.04
C THR A 120 0.90 4.68 -29.62
N ARG A 121 0.12 4.36 -28.59
CA ARG A 121 0.50 4.47 -27.17
C ARG A 121 1.75 3.66 -26.83
N LYS A 122 1.78 2.37 -27.21
CA LYS A 122 2.96 1.50 -27.00
C LYS A 122 4.21 2.02 -27.71
N LYS A 123 4.04 2.56 -28.93
CA LYS A 123 5.14 3.19 -29.68
C LYS A 123 5.69 4.44 -28.98
N ILE A 124 4.86 5.25 -28.31
CA ILE A 124 5.36 6.39 -27.52
C ILE A 124 6.27 5.88 -26.41
N LEU A 125 5.83 4.88 -25.65
CA LEU A 125 6.64 4.32 -24.55
C LEU A 125 7.96 3.76 -25.08
N ASN A 126 7.91 2.88 -26.08
CA ASN A 126 9.10 2.29 -26.72
C ASN A 126 10.07 3.36 -27.24
N ASN A 127 9.57 4.39 -27.95
CA ASN A 127 10.43 5.44 -28.49
C ASN A 127 11.08 6.29 -27.39
N SER A 128 10.40 6.47 -26.26
CA SER A 128 10.88 7.24 -25.11
C SER A 128 11.93 6.45 -24.32
N VAL A 129 11.67 5.16 -24.07
CA VAL A 129 12.64 4.23 -23.48
C VAL A 129 13.90 4.17 -24.35
N ASN A 130 13.76 4.01 -25.67
CA ASN A 130 14.92 4.06 -26.57
C ASN A 130 15.62 5.41 -26.56
N LYS A 131 14.89 6.52 -26.38
CA LYS A 131 15.47 7.86 -26.31
C LYS A 131 16.33 8.06 -25.05
N VAL A 132 15.90 7.50 -23.92
CA VAL A 132 16.60 7.60 -22.63
C VAL A 132 17.83 6.70 -22.59
N PHE A 133 17.67 5.44 -22.98
CA PHE A 133 18.73 4.43 -22.81
C PHE A 133 19.63 4.21 -24.03
N ASP A 134 19.24 4.77 -25.18
CA ASP A 134 19.93 4.59 -26.47
C ASP A 134 20.35 3.14 -26.73
N PHE A 135 19.36 2.23 -26.73
CA PHE A 135 19.62 0.81 -27.01
C PHE A 135 20.27 0.57 -28.39
N GLY A 136 20.36 1.57 -29.25
CA GLY A 136 21.05 1.51 -30.55
C GLY A 136 20.25 0.77 -31.62
N PHE A 137 20.63 0.95 -32.90
CA PHE A 137 19.89 0.37 -34.02
C PHE A 137 19.91 -1.18 -34.00
N ILE A 138 20.99 -1.82 -33.54
CA ILE A 138 21.18 -3.29 -33.58
C ILE A 138 20.32 -4.02 -32.54
N ASN A 139 20.20 -3.51 -31.31
CA ASN A 139 19.24 -4.07 -30.33
C ASN A 139 17.77 -3.79 -30.72
N ASN A 140 17.55 -2.88 -31.67
CA ASN A 140 16.26 -2.59 -32.29
C ASN A 140 16.07 -3.29 -33.67
N LEU A 141 17.10 -3.96 -34.23
CA LEU A 141 17.13 -4.39 -35.64
C LEU A 141 16.48 -5.76 -35.88
N PHE A 142 16.39 -6.58 -34.84
CA PHE A 142 15.37 -7.61 -34.80
C PHE A 142 14.09 -6.93 -34.34
N GLY A 143 13.35 -6.36 -35.29
CA GLY A 143 11.98 -5.87 -35.11
C GLY A 143 11.00 -7.02 -34.83
N SER A 144 11.34 -7.85 -33.84
CA SER A 144 10.44 -8.76 -33.17
C SER A 144 10.06 -8.15 -31.84
N SER A 145 8.86 -8.48 -31.40
CA SER A 145 8.22 -8.27 -30.11
C SER A 145 9.04 -8.80 -28.89
N SER A 146 10.36 -8.61 -28.84
CA SER A 146 11.26 -9.39 -27.94
C SER A 146 12.65 -8.78 -27.62
N GLY A 147 12.90 -7.50 -27.90
CA GLY A 147 14.19 -6.84 -27.58
C GLY A 147 14.29 -6.26 -26.15
N LYS A 148 15.48 -5.82 -25.72
CA LYS A 148 15.69 -5.16 -24.41
C LYS A 148 14.89 -3.86 -24.27
N CYS A 149 14.79 -3.03 -25.32
CA CYS A 149 14.00 -1.80 -25.29
C CYS A 149 12.50 -2.06 -25.04
N GLU A 150 11.95 -3.07 -25.74
CA GLU A 150 10.56 -3.45 -25.58
C GLU A 150 10.31 -4.11 -24.23
N SER A 151 11.23 -4.97 -23.79
CA SER A 151 11.12 -5.60 -22.47
C SER A 151 11.23 -4.60 -21.32
N PHE A 152 12.02 -3.54 -21.47
CA PHE A 152 12.05 -2.44 -20.50
C PHE A 152 10.75 -1.64 -20.53
N SER A 153 10.17 -1.41 -21.71
CA SER A 153 8.86 -0.74 -21.83
C SER A 153 7.73 -1.58 -21.21
N ALA A 154 7.74 -2.89 -21.43
CA ALA A 154 6.83 -3.83 -20.81
C ALA A 154 7.04 -3.91 -19.29
N LEU A 155 8.28 -3.86 -18.80
CA LEU A 155 8.58 -3.75 -17.36
C LEU A 155 7.91 -2.51 -16.76
N LEU A 156 8.05 -1.33 -17.38
CA LEU A 156 7.38 -0.10 -16.92
C LEU A 156 5.85 -0.24 -16.93
N TYR A 157 5.30 -0.80 -17.99
CA TYR A 157 3.86 -1.03 -18.13
C TYR A 157 3.32 -2.03 -17.08
N TYR A 158 3.91 -3.21 -16.95
CA TYR A 158 3.45 -4.16 -15.93
C TYR A 158 3.69 -3.64 -14.50
N SER A 159 4.68 -2.78 -14.28
CA SER A 159 4.86 -2.08 -13.00
C SER A 159 3.73 -1.09 -12.72
N HIS A 160 3.16 -0.43 -13.73
CA HIS A 160 1.97 0.43 -13.52
C HIS A 160 0.77 -0.42 -13.11
N ILE A 161 0.55 -1.58 -13.74
CA ILE A 161 -0.57 -2.47 -13.38
C ILE A 161 -0.40 -2.95 -11.94
N LEU A 162 0.81 -3.37 -11.56
CA LEU A 162 1.12 -3.73 -10.19
C LEU A 162 0.85 -2.57 -9.23
N SER A 163 1.17 -1.32 -9.60
CA SER A 163 0.93 -0.15 -8.77
C SER A 163 -0.56 0.04 -8.42
N ASP A 164 -1.45 -0.21 -9.39
CA ASP A 164 -2.90 -0.15 -9.18
C ASP A 164 -3.42 -1.30 -8.30
N TYR A 165 -2.73 -2.45 -8.29
CA TYR A 165 -3.02 -3.54 -7.36
C TYR A 165 -2.66 -3.20 -5.92
N LEU A 166 -1.51 -2.57 -5.70
CA LEU A 166 -1.03 -2.25 -4.35
C LEU A 166 -1.95 -1.27 -3.61
N ALA A 167 -2.78 -0.50 -4.32
CA ALA A 167 -3.86 0.38 -3.81
C ALA A 167 -3.97 0.54 -2.28
N SER A 168 -3.01 1.24 -1.65
CA SER A 168 -3.15 2.00 -0.39
C SER A 168 -1.79 2.49 0.15
N ASP A 169 -1.27 3.62 -0.33
CA ASP A 169 -0.41 4.49 0.52
C ASP A 169 -1.14 5.80 0.81
N PRO A 170 -2.14 5.80 1.72
CA PRO A 170 -2.70 7.04 2.19
C PRO A 170 -1.61 7.73 3.00
N SER A 171 -1.06 8.83 2.49
CA SER A 171 -0.17 9.72 3.25
C SER A 171 -0.69 10.11 4.64
N GLU A 172 -1.98 9.92 4.90
CA GLU A 172 -2.65 10.04 6.20
C GLU A 172 -2.26 8.95 7.22
N THR A 173 -1.64 7.85 6.79
CA THR A 173 -1.13 6.78 7.65
C THR A 173 0.31 6.97 8.11
N THR A 174 1.03 7.92 7.51
CA THR A 174 2.32 8.36 8.04
C THR A 174 2.14 8.88 9.47
N ALA A 175 3.09 8.57 10.32
CA ALA A 175 3.02 8.91 11.73
C ALA A 175 4.38 9.33 12.28
N ASN A 176 4.36 10.00 13.44
CA ASN A 176 5.55 10.22 14.24
C ASN A 176 5.33 9.62 15.63
N VAL A 177 6.12 8.61 15.96
CA VAL A 177 6.06 7.95 17.27
C VAL A 177 7.36 8.24 18.00
N LYS A 178 7.29 9.12 19.00
CA LYS A 178 8.45 9.53 19.83
C LYS A 178 9.66 9.98 19.01
N GLY A 179 9.44 10.75 17.95
CA GLY A 179 10.48 11.26 17.07
C GLY A 179 10.87 10.32 15.93
N LYS A 180 10.41 9.05 15.93
CA LYS A 180 10.59 8.14 14.80
C LYS A 180 9.50 8.40 13.76
N ALA A 181 9.91 8.77 12.55
CA ALA A 181 9.00 8.80 11.40
C ALA A 181 8.60 7.38 11.03
N ILE A 182 7.30 7.17 10.86
CA ILE A 182 6.69 5.95 10.37
C ILE A 182 6.18 6.25 8.97
N GLU A 183 6.66 5.48 8.00
CA GLU A 183 6.24 5.57 6.61
C GLU A 183 4.78 5.14 6.47
N GLY A 184 4.15 5.52 5.35
CA GLY A 184 2.78 5.14 5.06
C GLY A 184 2.63 3.62 4.92
N TYR A 185 1.39 3.14 4.96
CA TYR A 185 1.12 1.73 4.77
C TYR A 185 1.64 1.26 3.40
N SER A 186 2.36 0.13 3.40
CA SER A 186 2.97 -0.46 2.22
C SER A 186 2.82 -1.98 2.23
N GLY A 187 1.63 -2.46 2.64
CA GLY A 187 1.30 -3.88 2.65
C GLY A 187 1.67 -4.66 3.91
N GLN A 188 2.43 -4.05 4.82
CA GLN A 188 2.79 -4.68 6.08
C GLN A 188 1.77 -4.32 7.18
N PRO A 189 1.21 -5.31 7.92
CA PRO A 189 0.15 -5.06 8.89
C PRO A 189 0.59 -4.12 10.03
N TYR A 190 1.88 -4.18 10.39
CA TYR A 190 2.49 -3.30 11.37
C TYR A 190 3.98 -3.10 11.08
N VAL A 191 4.55 -2.04 11.68
CA VAL A 191 6.01 -1.84 11.73
C VAL A 191 6.53 -1.95 13.16
N THR A 192 7.74 -2.47 13.32
CA THR A 192 8.40 -2.52 14.62
C THR A 192 8.99 -1.15 14.99
N ILE A 193 8.81 -0.77 16.25
CA ILE A 193 9.34 0.47 16.83
C ILE A 193 10.40 0.09 17.86
N ASN A 194 11.48 0.88 17.92
CA ASN A 194 12.51 0.71 18.95
C ASN A 194 13.12 -0.71 19.02
N GLY A 195 13.28 -1.37 17.87
CA GLY A 195 13.76 -2.76 17.81
C GLY A 195 12.82 -3.76 18.49
N ASP A 196 11.51 -3.53 18.35
CA ASP A 196 10.40 -4.25 18.99
C ASP A 196 10.43 -4.18 20.53
N LYS A 197 11.13 -3.18 21.11
CA LYS A 197 11.21 -3.01 22.58
C LYS A 197 10.25 -1.91 23.07
N PRO A 198 9.40 -2.19 24.06
CA PRO A 198 8.48 -1.19 24.59
C PRO A 198 9.22 -0.14 25.41
N TYR A 199 8.61 1.04 25.53
CA TYR A 199 9.16 2.19 26.25
C TYR A 199 8.75 2.23 27.73
N PHE A 200 8.41 1.09 28.34
CA PHE A 200 8.16 1.04 29.78
C PHE A 200 9.45 1.36 30.56
N THR A 201 9.34 2.28 31.50
CA THR A 201 10.37 2.67 32.45
C THR A 201 10.71 1.53 33.41
N ALA A 202 11.89 1.60 34.02
CA ALA A 202 12.29 0.64 35.04
C ALA A 202 11.38 0.63 36.29
N GLN A 203 10.64 1.73 36.53
CA GLN A 203 9.70 1.82 37.64
C GLN A 203 8.38 1.14 37.31
N GLU A 204 7.83 1.35 36.10
CA GLU A 204 6.65 0.63 35.61
C GLU A 204 6.89 -0.88 35.65
N LYS A 205 8.06 -1.34 35.19
CA LYS A 205 8.46 -2.77 35.21
C LYS A 205 8.59 -3.39 36.60
N LYS A 206 8.55 -2.62 37.68
CA LYS A 206 8.59 -3.12 39.06
C LYS A 206 7.21 -3.19 39.70
N ASN A 207 6.18 -2.66 39.05
CA ASN A 207 4.83 -2.60 39.59
C ASN A 207 4.01 -3.82 39.12
N ILE A 208 3.82 -4.80 40.00
CA ILE A 208 3.05 -6.03 39.75
C ILE A 208 1.59 -5.94 40.22
N GLY A 209 1.09 -4.74 40.52
CA GLY A 209 -0.33 -4.55 40.82
C GLY A 209 -1.15 -4.53 39.54
N SER A 210 -2.32 -5.18 39.55
CA SER A 210 -3.29 -5.10 38.46
C SER A 210 -3.98 -3.73 38.41
N TYR A 211 -4.06 -3.14 37.22
CA TYR A 211 -4.76 -1.87 37.00
C TYR A 211 -5.10 -1.68 35.52
N TYR A 212 -6.09 -0.83 35.28
CA TYR A 212 -6.49 -0.34 33.97
C TYR A 212 -6.67 1.17 34.05
N GLU A 213 -5.97 1.90 33.20
CA GLU A 213 -5.99 3.34 33.10
C GLU A 213 -6.38 3.75 31.68
N TYR A 214 -7.43 4.56 31.57
CA TYR A 214 -7.90 5.10 30.30
C TYR A 214 -7.78 6.61 30.34
N SER A 215 -7.11 7.18 29.34
CA SER A 215 -7.08 8.63 29.17
C SER A 215 -8.48 9.17 28.88
N GLY A 216 -8.78 10.37 29.36
CA GLY A 216 -9.95 11.10 28.89
C GLY A 216 -9.83 11.40 27.39
N MET A 217 -10.97 11.55 26.73
CA MET A 217 -11.01 12.02 25.34
C MET A 217 -10.44 13.44 25.21
N ASP A 218 -9.83 13.74 24.08
CA ASP A 218 -9.32 15.07 23.77
C ASP A 218 -10.44 16.04 23.32
N SER A 219 -10.07 17.26 22.92
CA SER A 219 -11.01 18.30 22.50
C SER A 219 -11.81 17.97 21.23
N TYR A 220 -11.37 16.99 20.44
CA TYR A 220 -12.06 16.50 19.26
C TYR A 220 -12.92 15.26 19.56
N GLY A 221 -13.01 14.86 20.83
CA GLY A 221 -13.73 13.66 21.26
C GLY A 221 -13.00 12.36 20.90
N ARG A 222 -11.69 12.43 20.66
CA ARG A 222 -10.87 11.28 20.26
C ARG A 222 -10.36 10.54 21.48
N CYS A 223 -10.40 9.22 21.44
CA CYS A 223 -9.89 8.36 22.52
C CYS A 223 -8.37 8.52 22.67
N GLY A 224 -7.90 8.60 23.92
CA GLY A 224 -6.47 8.71 24.26
C GLY A 224 -5.82 7.36 24.58
N VAL A 225 -4.70 7.39 25.31
CA VAL A 225 -3.93 6.20 25.67
C VAL A 225 -4.71 5.32 26.64
N ALA A 226 -4.65 4.00 26.41
CA ALA A 226 -5.05 2.98 27.39
C ALA A 226 -3.80 2.23 27.89
N TYR A 227 -3.69 2.06 29.20
CA TYR A 227 -2.55 1.43 29.87
C TYR A 227 -3.03 0.45 30.95
N ALA A 228 -2.42 -0.72 31.04
CA ALA A 228 -2.75 -1.71 32.03
C ALA A 228 -1.55 -2.53 32.47
N CYS A 229 -1.66 -3.11 33.66
CA CYS A 229 -0.90 -4.27 34.10
C CYS A 229 -1.88 -5.44 34.15
N LEU A 230 -1.79 -6.31 33.15
CA LEU A 230 -2.71 -7.42 32.95
C LEU A 230 -2.31 -8.58 33.86
N ASP A 231 -3.30 -9.24 34.45
CA ASP A 231 -3.12 -10.40 35.31
C ASP A 231 -3.98 -11.58 34.85
N LYS A 232 -3.74 -12.75 35.45
CA LYS A 232 -4.49 -13.97 35.15
C LYS A 232 -5.92 -13.94 35.64
N GLU A 233 -6.23 -13.25 36.73
CA GLU A 233 -7.58 -13.20 37.28
C GLU A 233 -8.52 -12.49 36.30
N GLU A 234 -8.18 -11.29 35.85
CA GLU A 234 -8.95 -10.48 34.92
C GLU A 234 -9.05 -11.13 33.54
N VAL A 235 -7.95 -11.67 33.00
CA VAL A 235 -7.94 -12.37 31.69
C VAL A 235 -8.78 -13.66 31.70
N THR A 236 -8.98 -14.27 32.86
CA THR A 236 -9.81 -15.49 33.00
C THR A 236 -11.24 -15.21 33.44
N LYS A 237 -11.59 -13.95 33.77
CA LYS A 237 -12.97 -13.56 34.09
C LYS A 237 -13.84 -13.68 32.85
N SER A 238 -14.76 -14.65 32.87
CA SER A 238 -15.85 -14.71 31.91
C SER A 238 -16.95 -13.73 32.34
N SER A 239 -16.80 -12.46 31.95
CA SER A 239 -17.90 -11.48 32.03
C SER A 239 -18.55 -11.31 30.66
N PRO A 240 -19.89 -11.28 30.58
CA PRO A 240 -20.57 -11.04 29.32
C PRO A 240 -20.23 -9.63 28.81
N ARG A 241 -19.93 -9.52 27.50
CA ARG A 241 -19.73 -8.22 26.85
C ARG A 241 -20.98 -7.35 27.02
N LYS A 242 -20.80 -6.11 27.45
CA LYS A 242 -21.87 -5.11 27.44
C LYS A 242 -22.14 -4.70 26.00
N SER A 243 -23.36 -4.24 25.73
CA SER A 243 -23.65 -3.72 24.39
C SER A 243 -22.94 -2.38 24.17
N ILE A 244 -21.97 -2.37 23.25
CA ILE A 244 -21.24 -1.16 22.83
C ILE A 244 -21.89 -0.46 21.63
N THR A 245 -23.03 -0.96 21.13
CA THR A 245 -23.71 -0.47 19.91
C THR A 245 -24.07 1.02 19.96
N ARG A 246 -24.29 1.59 21.14
CA ARG A 246 -24.62 3.01 21.33
C ARG A 246 -23.39 3.93 21.36
N ILE A 247 -22.20 3.38 21.49
CA ILE A 247 -20.96 4.15 21.48
C ILE A 247 -20.63 4.47 20.02
N THR A 248 -20.31 5.73 19.73
CA THR A 248 -19.89 6.19 18.41
C THR A 248 -18.57 6.93 18.59
N PRO A 249 -17.42 6.25 18.40
CA PRO A 249 -16.13 6.90 18.47
C PRO A 249 -16.00 8.03 17.45
N SER A 250 -14.98 8.88 17.61
CA SER A 250 -14.69 9.95 16.66
C SER A 250 -14.55 9.41 15.22
N GLY A 251 -15.14 10.11 14.25
CA GLY A 251 -15.05 9.73 12.83
C GLY A 251 -15.83 8.46 12.46
N TRP A 252 -16.79 8.01 13.28
CA TRP A 252 -17.55 6.79 13.00
C TRP A 252 -18.39 6.91 11.71
N SER A 253 -18.29 5.91 10.82
CA SER A 253 -19.16 5.72 9.65
C SER A 253 -19.70 4.28 9.56
N PHE A 254 -20.73 4.06 8.74
CA PHE A 254 -21.43 2.77 8.60
C PHE A 254 -21.27 2.12 7.21
N ASP A 255 -20.20 2.47 6.50
CA ASP A 255 -19.93 1.97 5.15
C ASP A 255 -19.62 0.47 5.15
N LYS A 256 -19.99 -0.21 4.06
CA LYS A 256 -19.81 -1.65 3.87
C LYS A 256 -19.11 -1.94 2.55
N TYR A 257 -18.25 -2.95 2.57
CA TYR A 257 -17.49 -3.40 1.40
C TYR A 257 -17.50 -4.92 1.30
N PRO A 258 -18.58 -5.51 0.74
CA PRO A 258 -18.62 -6.95 0.47
C PRO A 258 -17.40 -7.40 -0.33
N ASN A 259 -16.94 -8.63 -0.08
CA ASN A 259 -15.77 -9.25 -0.72
C ASN A 259 -14.40 -8.58 -0.49
N ILE A 260 -14.35 -7.38 0.09
CA ILE A 260 -13.10 -6.69 0.50
C ILE A 260 -12.93 -6.74 2.02
N VAL A 261 -14.01 -6.52 2.77
CA VAL A 261 -14.02 -6.57 4.22
C VAL A 261 -14.61 -7.89 4.69
N ASN A 262 -13.87 -8.62 5.53
CA ASN A 262 -14.33 -9.89 6.05
C ASN A 262 -15.61 -9.72 6.90
N SER A 263 -16.64 -10.50 6.55
CA SER A 263 -17.97 -10.49 7.14
C SER A 263 -18.32 -11.77 7.93
N ASP A 264 -17.36 -12.60 8.33
CA ASP A 264 -17.60 -13.89 9.03
C ASP A 264 -18.52 -13.80 10.28
N ALA A 265 -18.73 -12.59 10.82
CA ALA A 265 -19.61 -12.32 11.96
C ALA A 265 -20.84 -11.43 11.64
N GLY A 266 -21.16 -11.16 10.37
CA GLY A 266 -22.33 -10.34 10.02
C GLY A 266 -22.21 -9.59 8.70
N ALA A 267 -22.55 -8.30 8.69
CA ALA A 267 -22.38 -7.46 7.50
C ALA A 267 -20.93 -6.96 7.38
N ALA A 268 -20.44 -6.81 6.16
CA ALA A 268 -19.09 -6.37 5.80
C ALA A 268 -18.81 -4.88 6.12
N PHE A 269 -19.06 -4.46 7.36
CA PHE A 269 -18.81 -3.09 7.82
C PHE A 269 -17.31 -2.81 7.90
N LEU A 270 -16.87 -1.68 7.34
CA LEU A 270 -15.47 -1.26 7.38
C LEU A 270 -14.96 -1.11 8.82
N TYR A 271 -15.72 -0.43 9.67
CA TYR A 271 -15.27 -0.10 11.02
C TYR A 271 -15.87 -1.01 12.09
N ASN A 272 -14.99 -1.44 12.99
CA ASN A 272 -15.31 -1.97 14.29
C ASN A 272 -15.16 -0.87 15.35
N ARG A 273 -15.94 -0.99 16.43
CA ARG A 273 -15.64 -0.30 17.69
C ARG A 273 -14.46 -1.02 18.29
N CYS A 274 -13.27 -0.57 17.92
CA CYS A 274 -12.03 -1.26 18.21
C CYS A 274 -11.58 -0.90 19.61
N HIS A 275 -11.43 -1.92 20.46
CA HIS A 275 -10.92 -1.77 21.82
C HIS A 275 -9.42 -1.46 21.80
N LEU A 276 -8.96 -0.54 22.63
CA LEU A 276 -7.53 -0.33 22.85
C LEU A 276 -6.95 -1.39 23.80
N ILE A 277 -7.72 -1.76 24.82
CA ILE A 277 -7.50 -2.96 25.61
C ILE A 277 -8.69 -3.87 25.37
N ALA A 278 -8.46 -5.02 24.73
CA ALA A 278 -9.52 -5.97 24.42
C ALA A 278 -10.31 -6.41 25.65
N HIS A 279 -11.60 -6.69 25.44
CA HIS A 279 -12.46 -7.29 26.47
C HIS A 279 -11.89 -8.60 27.02
N GLY A 280 -11.26 -9.42 26.18
CA GLY A 280 -10.61 -10.67 26.60
C GLY A 280 -9.39 -10.47 27.50
N LEU A 281 -8.84 -9.25 27.51
CA LEU A 281 -7.76 -8.82 28.39
C LEU A 281 -8.28 -8.06 29.62
N GLY A 282 -9.60 -8.11 29.92
CA GLY A 282 -10.20 -7.37 31.03
C GLY A 282 -10.52 -5.89 30.71
N GLY A 283 -10.36 -5.47 29.45
CA GLY A 283 -10.63 -4.11 29.01
C GLY A 283 -12.11 -3.71 29.14
N ALA A 284 -12.36 -2.43 29.42
CA ALA A 284 -13.69 -1.90 29.64
C ALA A 284 -14.45 -1.64 28.32
N ASP A 285 -15.74 -1.97 28.30
CA ASP A 285 -16.69 -1.56 27.26
C ASP A 285 -17.10 -0.09 27.44
N ASP A 286 -16.14 0.84 27.28
CA ASP A 286 -16.30 2.28 27.54
C ASP A 286 -15.80 3.14 26.36
N LYS A 287 -16.37 4.35 26.23
CA LYS A 287 -15.99 5.32 25.18
C LYS A 287 -14.53 5.78 25.25
N ASN A 288 -13.89 5.70 26.41
CA ASN A 288 -12.46 6.00 26.58
C ASN A 288 -11.55 4.79 26.29
N ASN A 289 -12.10 3.69 25.78
CA ASN A 289 -11.35 2.50 25.35
C ASN A 289 -11.70 2.07 23.92
N LEU A 290 -12.49 2.86 23.18
CA LEU A 290 -13.00 2.48 21.86
C LEU A 290 -12.67 3.54 20.81
N ILE A 291 -12.05 3.12 19.71
CA ILE A 291 -11.80 3.95 18.53
C ILE A 291 -12.55 3.44 17.31
N THR A 292 -12.66 4.28 16.29
CA THR A 292 -13.03 3.88 14.93
C THR A 292 -11.84 3.16 14.30
N GLY A 293 -11.82 1.83 14.41
CA GLY A 293 -10.77 0.98 13.84
C GLY A 293 -11.32 0.17 12.67
N THR A 294 -10.56 0.03 11.59
CA THR A 294 -10.95 -0.87 10.49
C THR A 294 -11.07 -2.30 10.98
N ARG A 295 -11.85 -3.12 10.26
CA ARG A 295 -11.94 -4.55 10.51
C ARG A 295 -10.58 -5.20 10.42
N TYR A 296 -9.80 -4.86 9.39
CA TYR A 296 -8.44 -5.33 9.19
C TYR A 296 -7.53 -5.05 10.40
N MET A 297 -7.42 -3.78 10.85
CA MET A 297 -6.62 -3.47 12.03
C MET A 297 -7.12 -4.22 13.27
N ASN A 298 -8.43 -4.24 13.50
CA ASN A 298 -9.01 -4.83 14.70
C ASN A 298 -8.83 -6.35 14.76
N ALA A 299 -9.14 -7.08 13.69
CA ALA A 299 -9.28 -8.53 13.69
C ALA A 299 -8.06 -9.24 13.08
N ASP A 300 -7.44 -8.67 12.06
CA ASP A 300 -6.33 -9.33 11.35
C ASP A 300 -4.97 -8.88 11.90
N ILE A 301 -4.90 -7.73 12.60
CA ILE A 301 -3.64 -7.20 13.16
C ILE A 301 -3.62 -7.24 14.69
N MET A 302 -4.56 -6.59 15.36
CA MET A 302 -4.54 -6.45 16.83
C MET A 302 -4.90 -7.76 17.55
N GLU A 303 -5.95 -8.46 17.10
CA GLU A 303 -6.44 -9.67 17.76
C GLU A 303 -5.38 -10.79 17.87
N PRO A 304 -4.53 -11.07 16.86
CA PRO A 304 -3.42 -12.02 17.02
C PRO A 304 -2.42 -11.61 18.12
N LEU A 305 -2.05 -10.32 18.19
CA LEU A 305 -1.13 -9.81 19.22
C LEU A 305 -1.74 -9.90 20.61
N GLU A 306 -3.03 -9.58 20.74
CA GLU A 306 -3.79 -9.69 21.99
C GLU A 306 -3.93 -11.15 22.44
N SER A 307 -4.08 -12.07 21.49
CA SER A 307 -4.17 -13.51 21.75
C SER A 307 -2.85 -14.06 22.28
N ASP A 308 -1.71 -13.67 21.71
CA ASP A 308 -0.39 -14.05 22.22
C ASP A 308 -0.18 -13.59 23.67
N VAL A 309 -0.55 -12.35 23.99
CA VAL A 309 -0.50 -11.80 25.36
C VAL A 309 -1.41 -12.59 26.29
N MET A 310 -2.64 -12.83 25.88
CA MET A 310 -3.64 -13.56 26.66
C MET A 310 -3.22 -14.99 26.95
N ASP A 311 -2.70 -15.71 25.96
CA ASP A 311 -2.26 -17.09 26.08
C ASP A 311 -1.03 -17.21 27.00
N TYR A 312 -0.09 -16.26 26.88
CA TYR A 312 1.03 -16.15 27.79
C TYR A 312 0.57 -16.02 29.26
N ILE A 313 -0.34 -15.07 29.54
CA ILE A 313 -0.86 -14.83 30.90
C ILE A 313 -1.59 -16.06 31.42
N LYS A 314 -2.45 -16.69 30.62
CA LYS A 314 -3.19 -17.90 31.02
C LYS A 314 -2.25 -19.05 31.37
N LYS A 315 -1.21 -19.27 30.54
CA LYS A 315 -0.25 -20.36 30.68
C LYS A 315 0.67 -20.18 31.89
N THR A 316 1.17 -18.97 32.12
CA THR A 316 2.22 -18.72 33.11
C THR A 316 1.68 -18.21 34.44
N GLY A 317 0.59 -17.43 34.42
CA GLY A 317 0.14 -16.64 35.57
C GLY A 317 0.96 -15.35 35.81
N ASN A 318 1.87 -15.01 34.90
CA ASN A 318 2.67 -13.80 34.96
C ASN A 318 1.86 -12.55 34.58
N HIS A 319 2.40 -11.39 34.92
CA HIS A 319 1.82 -10.09 34.58
C HIS A 319 2.42 -9.52 33.30
N VAL A 320 1.60 -8.81 32.53
CA VAL A 320 2.04 -8.11 31.32
C VAL A 320 1.67 -6.63 31.41
N LEU A 321 2.68 -5.77 31.35
CA LEU A 321 2.46 -4.35 31.08
C LEU A 321 2.01 -4.19 29.64
N TYR A 322 0.90 -3.50 29.44
CA TYR A 322 0.26 -3.38 28.14
C TYR A 322 -0.20 -1.95 27.90
N ARG A 323 0.22 -1.32 26.81
CA ARG A 323 -0.16 0.05 26.46
C ARG A 323 -0.53 0.15 24.99
N VAL A 324 -1.67 0.78 24.72
CA VAL A 324 -2.11 1.08 23.35
C VAL A 324 -2.36 2.58 23.23
N THR A 325 -1.65 3.20 22.28
CA THR A 325 -1.68 4.64 22.02
C THR A 325 -2.20 4.91 20.62
N PRO A 326 -3.43 5.42 20.46
CA PRO A 326 -3.92 5.89 19.16
C PRO A 326 -3.10 7.08 18.66
N ILE A 327 -2.72 7.05 17.38
CA ILE A 327 -1.98 8.13 16.75
C ILE A 327 -2.89 8.80 15.72
N TYR A 328 -3.12 10.10 15.88
CA TYR A 328 -3.91 10.91 14.95
C TYR A 328 -3.00 11.91 14.25
N LYS A 329 -3.12 12.01 12.93
CA LYS A 329 -2.47 13.09 12.16
C LYS A 329 -3.32 14.36 12.27
N SER A 330 -2.74 15.41 12.83
CA SER A 330 -3.41 16.73 12.99
C SER A 330 -4.80 16.59 13.66
N ASP A 331 -5.83 17.12 13.02
CA ASP A 331 -7.21 17.18 13.52
C ASP A 331 -8.06 16.00 13.01
N ASN A 332 -7.44 14.96 12.45
CA ASN A 332 -8.15 13.77 11.98
C ASN A 332 -8.95 13.12 13.12
N LEU A 333 -10.19 12.74 12.82
CA LEU A 333 -11.09 12.08 13.77
C LEU A 333 -10.86 10.57 13.82
N VAL A 334 -10.34 9.97 12.75
CA VAL A 334 -9.92 8.57 12.70
C VAL A 334 -8.41 8.52 12.93
N ALA A 335 -7.97 7.60 13.80
CA ALA A 335 -6.54 7.39 14.04
C ALA A 335 -5.87 6.86 12.76
N SER A 336 -4.66 7.31 12.48
CA SER A 336 -3.79 6.77 11.42
C SER A 336 -3.38 5.32 11.73
N GLY A 337 -3.33 4.97 13.02
CA GLY A 337 -2.93 3.67 13.54
C GLY A 337 -2.88 3.70 15.06
N VAL A 338 -2.46 2.58 15.65
CA VAL A 338 -2.21 2.47 17.10
C VAL A 338 -0.79 1.96 17.34
N GLN A 339 -0.08 2.55 18.30
CA GLN A 339 1.12 1.94 18.86
C GLN A 339 0.71 0.97 19.97
N MET A 340 1.09 -0.30 19.85
CA MET A 340 0.88 -1.34 20.86
C MET A 340 2.22 -1.74 21.49
N GLU A 341 2.29 -1.72 22.81
CA GLU A 341 3.46 -2.07 23.62
C GLU A 341 3.07 -3.15 24.63
N ALA A 342 3.84 -4.24 24.69
CA ALA A 342 3.65 -5.29 25.69
C ALA A 342 4.98 -5.76 26.29
N TYR A 343 5.00 -6.04 27.60
CA TYR A 343 6.17 -6.53 28.33
C TYR A 343 5.76 -7.43 29.49
N SER A 344 6.17 -8.70 29.46
CA SER A 344 6.02 -9.61 30.59
C SER A 344 7.01 -9.29 31.72
N ILE A 345 6.50 -9.18 32.94
CA ILE A 345 7.28 -8.61 34.06
C ILE A 345 8.22 -9.65 34.67
N GLU A 346 7.70 -10.81 35.07
CA GLU A 346 8.40 -11.80 35.89
C GLU A 346 9.56 -12.49 35.18
N ASP A 347 9.46 -12.65 33.86
CA ASP A 347 10.51 -13.23 33.01
C ASP A 347 11.31 -12.17 32.25
N SER A 348 11.16 -10.89 32.64
CA SER A 348 11.89 -9.77 32.03
C SER A 348 11.71 -9.64 30.50
N GLY A 349 10.52 -9.95 30.00
CA GLY A 349 10.17 -9.86 28.58
C GLY A 349 10.59 -11.07 27.75
N GLU A 350 10.98 -12.19 28.37
CA GLU A 350 11.34 -13.42 27.64
C GLU A 350 10.12 -14.02 26.93
N GLY A 351 8.94 -13.99 27.56
CA GLY A 351 7.70 -14.50 26.96
C GLY A 351 6.99 -13.51 26.06
N VAL A 352 6.80 -12.27 26.50
CA VAL A 352 6.12 -11.21 25.73
C VAL A 352 6.96 -9.93 25.79
N CYS A 353 7.42 -9.46 24.63
CA CYS A 353 8.10 -8.18 24.49
C CYS A 353 7.93 -7.67 23.06
N PHE A 354 7.08 -6.65 22.88
CA PHE A 354 6.90 -6.02 21.57
C PHE A 354 6.57 -4.53 21.66
N ASN A 355 6.82 -3.83 20.56
CA ASN A 355 6.46 -2.44 20.34
C ASN A 355 6.20 -2.22 18.85
N ARG A 356 4.92 -2.19 18.48
CA ARG A 356 4.46 -2.27 17.09
C ARG A 356 3.50 -1.12 16.78
N TYR A 357 3.64 -0.51 15.62
CA TYR A 357 2.63 0.42 15.10
C TYR A 357 1.76 -0.32 14.10
N CYS A 358 0.49 -0.50 14.46
CA CYS A 358 -0.51 -1.19 13.65
C CYS A 358 -1.30 -0.15 12.85
N TYR A 359 -1.32 -0.30 11.52
CA TYR A 359 -1.95 0.66 10.64
C TYR A 359 -3.48 0.56 10.69
N ASN A 360 -4.18 1.69 10.80
CA ASN A 360 -5.64 1.73 10.71
C ASN A 360 -6.06 1.88 9.25
N VAL A 361 -5.87 0.80 8.49
CA VAL A 361 -6.16 0.71 7.05
C VAL A 361 -7.06 -0.47 6.76
N GLN A 362 -7.66 -0.48 5.58
CA GLN A 362 -8.30 -1.65 5.00
C GLN A 362 -7.81 -1.72 3.55
N PRO A 363 -7.01 -2.73 3.17
CA PRO A 363 -6.61 -2.90 1.78
C PRO A 363 -7.84 -2.85 0.87
N GLY A 364 -7.74 -2.12 -0.25
CA GLY A 364 -8.85 -1.90 -1.18
C GLY A 364 -9.84 -0.79 -0.82
N VAL A 365 -9.69 -0.13 0.32
CA VAL A 365 -10.57 0.97 0.75
C VAL A 365 -9.76 2.23 1.08
N ARG A 366 -10.13 3.34 0.45
CA ARG A 366 -9.60 4.66 0.81
C ARG A 366 -10.44 5.26 1.92
N ILE A 367 -9.76 5.74 2.96
CA ILE A 367 -10.38 6.39 4.13
C ILE A 367 -10.06 7.89 4.12
N ASN A 368 -11.08 8.71 4.33
CA ASN A 368 -10.94 10.11 4.69
C ASN A 368 -10.80 10.22 6.21
N TYR A 369 -9.58 10.27 6.73
CA TYR A 369 -9.30 10.26 8.17
C TYR A 369 -9.86 11.48 8.92
N MET A 370 -10.15 12.60 8.23
CA MET A 370 -10.76 13.78 8.84
C MET A 370 -12.19 13.51 9.33
N ASN A 371 -12.93 12.60 8.70
CA ASN A 371 -14.35 12.39 9.01
C ASN A 371 -14.83 10.93 8.96
N GLY A 372 -13.94 10.00 8.59
CA GLY A 372 -14.20 8.57 8.49
C GLY A 372 -15.00 8.11 7.28
N LYS A 373 -15.41 9.00 6.37
CA LYS A 373 -16.00 8.57 5.09
C LYS A 373 -14.99 7.73 4.31
N SER A 374 -15.49 6.76 3.56
CA SER A 374 -14.63 5.86 2.81
C SER A 374 -15.21 5.52 1.44
N GLU A 375 -14.37 4.98 0.58
CA GLU A 375 -14.71 4.63 -0.79
C GLU A 375 -13.79 3.52 -1.31
N VAL A 376 -14.24 2.73 -2.30
CA VAL A 376 -13.42 1.66 -2.90
C VAL A 376 -12.24 2.30 -3.61
N SER A 377 -11.02 1.87 -3.30
CA SER A 377 -9.80 2.34 -3.96
C SER A 377 -9.27 1.39 -5.00
N ASP A 378 -9.51 0.09 -4.84
CA ASP A 378 -9.10 -0.92 -5.81
C ASP A 378 -10.10 -0.95 -6.97
N VAL A 379 -9.74 -0.24 -8.05
CA VAL A 379 -10.55 -0.17 -9.27
C VAL A 379 -10.41 -1.40 -10.18
N THR A 380 -9.45 -2.29 -9.85
CA THR A 380 -9.16 -3.51 -10.61
C THR A 380 -9.91 -4.73 -10.07
N PHE A 381 -10.32 -4.68 -8.80
CA PHE A 381 -11.05 -5.76 -8.15
C PHE A 381 -12.34 -6.13 -8.89
N GLU A 382 -12.55 -7.43 -9.11
CA GLU A 382 -13.69 -8.01 -9.83
C GLU A 382 -13.89 -7.47 -11.27
N LYS A 383 -12.83 -6.99 -11.93
CA LYS A 383 -12.87 -6.58 -13.34
C LYS A 383 -12.44 -7.70 -14.28
N ASP A 384 -13.35 -8.12 -15.16
CA ASP A 384 -13.11 -9.21 -16.12
C ASP A 384 -12.07 -8.91 -17.21
N ASN A 385 -11.82 -7.62 -17.52
CA ASN A 385 -10.92 -7.19 -18.59
C ASN A 385 -9.55 -6.69 -18.07
N VAL A 386 -9.19 -7.10 -16.85
CA VAL A 386 -7.88 -6.81 -16.26
C VAL A 386 -7.08 -8.11 -16.23
N ILE A 387 -5.84 -8.09 -16.73
CA ILE A 387 -4.89 -9.18 -16.56
C ILE A 387 -4.82 -9.48 -15.07
N PRO A 388 -5.07 -10.70 -14.60
CA PRO A 388 -5.05 -11.03 -13.17
C PRO A 388 -3.62 -11.07 -12.61
N PHE A 389 -3.46 -10.88 -11.29
CA PHE A 389 -2.16 -10.99 -10.62
C PHE A 389 -1.54 -12.39 -10.80
N ALA A 390 -2.32 -13.43 -10.49
CA ALA A 390 -1.93 -14.81 -10.64
C ALA A 390 -3.13 -15.65 -11.11
N THR A 391 -2.89 -16.62 -12.00
CA THR A 391 -3.89 -17.61 -12.43
C THR A 391 -3.34 -19.03 -12.35
N TYR A 392 -4.25 -20.00 -12.30
CA TYR A 392 -3.88 -21.40 -12.43
C TYR A 392 -3.37 -21.69 -13.84
N ASN A 393 -2.13 -22.18 -13.95
CA ASN A 393 -1.45 -22.51 -15.20
C ASN A 393 -1.42 -21.38 -16.25
N PRO A 394 -0.72 -20.27 -16.00
CA PRO A 394 -0.65 -19.17 -16.95
C PRO A 394 0.09 -19.57 -18.24
N SER A 395 -0.29 -18.94 -19.35
CA SER A 395 0.26 -19.19 -20.68
C SER A 395 0.09 -17.96 -21.58
N GLU A 396 0.70 -17.94 -22.76
CA GLU A 396 0.49 -16.85 -23.74
C GLU A 396 -0.99 -16.62 -24.11
N GLN A 397 -1.84 -17.65 -24.05
CA GLN A 397 -3.28 -17.53 -24.33
C GLN A 397 -4.12 -17.13 -23.11
N ASN A 398 -3.57 -17.32 -21.91
CA ASN A 398 -4.20 -16.98 -20.64
C ASN A 398 -3.13 -16.46 -19.66
N PRO A 399 -2.58 -15.27 -19.91
CA PRO A 399 -1.48 -14.75 -19.12
C PRO A 399 -1.97 -14.17 -17.78
N ASP A 400 -1.10 -14.20 -16.78
CA ASP A 400 -1.20 -13.40 -15.56
C ASP A 400 -0.03 -12.41 -15.49
N LEU A 401 -0.12 -11.44 -14.57
CA LEU A 401 0.89 -10.38 -14.43
C LEU A 401 2.27 -10.97 -14.14
N ILE A 402 2.35 -11.97 -13.27
CA ILE A 402 3.61 -12.62 -12.89
C ILE A 402 4.27 -13.29 -14.12
N TYR A 403 3.49 -14.02 -14.90
CA TYR A 403 3.95 -14.71 -16.11
C TYR A 403 4.55 -13.73 -17.12
N GLU A 404 3.83 -12.66 -17.40
CA GLU A 404 4.25 -11.63 -18.35
C GLU A 404 5.48 -10.87 -17.86
N MET A 405 5.52 -10.48 -16.58
CA MET A 405 6.67 -9.80 -16.01
C MET A 405 7.92 -10.70 -16.08
N LYS A 406 7.81 -11.99 -15.72
CA LYS A 406 8.94 -12.94 -15.82
C LYS A 406 9.50 -13.06 -17.23
N LYS A 407 8.66 -13.04 -18.26
CA LYS A 407 9.07 -13.08 -19.67
C LYS A 407 10.03 -11.93 -20.00
N HIS A 408 9.69 -10.71 -19.58
CA HIS A 408 10.50 -9.53 -19.87
C HIS A 408 11.71 -9.39 -18.95
N LEU A 409 11.59 -9.73 -17.66
CA LEU A 409 12.73 -9.78 -16.74
C LEU A 409 13.82 -10.74 -17.24
N LYS A 410 13.44 -11.88 -17.84
CA LYS A 410 14.38 -12.81 -18.45
C LYS A 410 15.19 -12.16 -19.57
N ILE A 411 14.53 -11.44 -20.48
CA ILE A 411 15.19 -10.76 -21.60
C ILE A 411 16.14 -9.66 -21.11
N LEU A 412 15.77 -8.97 -20.04
CA LEU A 412 16.57 -7.90 -19.46
C LEU A 412 17.79 -8.40 -18.67
N PHE A 413 17.65 -9.50 -17.93
CA PHE A 413 18.55 -9.85 -16.83
C PHE A 413 19.02 -11.32 -16.76
N ASP A 414 18.56 -12.23 -17.61
CA ASP A 414 19.08 -13.61 -17.66
C ASP A 414 20.37 -13.67 -18.50
N ASP A 415 21.40 -12.97 -18.03
CA ASP A 415 22.73 -12.89 -18.64
C ASP A 415 23.84 -13.22 -17.62
N PRO A 416 25.08 -13.52 -18.06
CA PRO A 416 26.16 -13.93 -17.16
C PRO A 416 26.49 -12.98 -16.01
N ASP A 417 26.29 -11.66 -16.18
CA ASP A 417 26.70 -10.65 -15.18
C ASP A 417 25.67 -10.50 -14.05
N THR A 418 24.41 -10.83 -14.34
CA THR A 418 23.28 -10.75 -13.39
C THR A 418 22.75 -12.13 -12.98
N LYS A 419 23.24 -13.23 -13.56
CA LYS A 419 22.67 -14.58 -13.43
C LYS A 419 22.30 -15.00 -12.00
N MET A 420 23.23 -14.88 -11.06
CA MET A 420 23.00 -15.29 -9.67
C MET A 420 21.91 -14.46 -8.97
N THR A 421 21.89 -13.15 -9.23
CA THR A 421 20.89 -12.22 -8.70
C THR A 421 19.52 -12.49 -9.33
N TYR A 422 19.50 -12.71 -10.65
CA TYR A 422 18.30 -13.06 -11.40
C TYR A 422 17.69 -14.38 -10.92
N ASP A 423 18.48 -15.45 -10.79
CA ASP A 423 17.98 -16.75 -10.32
C ASP A 423 17.40 -16.65 -8.90
N SER A 424 18.00 -15.83 -8.03
CA SER A 424 17.49 -15.57 -6.67
C SER A 424 16.14 -14.83 -6.68
N MET A 425 16.00 -13.82 -7.53
CA MET A 425 14.76 -13.08 -7.72
C MET A 425 13.66 -14.01 -8.25
N ILE A 426 13.95 -14.79 -9.30
CA ILE A 426 12.98 -15.70 -9.91
C ILE A 426 12.54 -16.79 -8.93
N SER A 427 13.44 -17.31 -8.09
CA SER A 427 13.07 -18.27 -7.05
C SER A 427 12.04 -17.71 -6.05
N GLN A 428 12.16 -16.44 -5.66
CA GLN A 428 11.21 -15.79 -4.75
C GLN A 428 9.88 -15.48 -5.45
N ILE A 429 9.95 -14.99 -6.70
CA ILE A 429 8.76 -14.80 -7.53
C ILE A 429 8.01 -16.13 -7.69
N ASP A 430 8.70 -17.26 -7.89
CA ASP A 430 8.05 -18.57 -8.05
C ASP A 430 7.41 -19.08 -6.76
N ALA A 431 7.97 -18.77 -5.59
CA ALA A 431 7.33 -19.03 -4.31
C ALA A 431 6.03 -18.22 -4.16
N ILE A 432 6.09 -16.90 -4.37
CA ILE A 432 4.92 -16.01 -4.30
C ILE A 432 3.85 -16.45 -5.30
N ALA A 433 4.23 -16.76 -6.54
CA ALA A 433 3.31 -17.24 -7.56
C ALA A 433 2.66 -18.58 -7.17
N THR A 434 3.39 -19.45 -6.48
CA THR A 434 2.86 -20.73 -6.01
C THR A 434 1.80 -20.52 -4.94
N ASP A 435 1.99 -19.56 -4.03
CA ASP A 435 1.04 -19.28 -2.96
C ASP A 435 -0.15 -18.46 -3.46
N ALA A 436 0.06 -17.46 -4.32
CA ALA A 436 -0.99 -16.69 -4.97
C ALA A 436 -1.96 -17.58 -5.76
N ARG A 437 -1.46 -18.61 -6.44
CA ARG A 437 -2.28 -19.57 -7.20
C ARG A 437 -3.09 -20.51 -6.32
N LYS A 438 -2.79 -20.62 -5.02
CA LYS A 438 -3.54 -21.45 -4.06
C LYS A 438 -4.64 -20.67 -3.36
N VAL A 439 -4.58 -19.34 -3.35
CA VAL A 439 -5.59 -18.49 -2.72
C VAL A 439 -6.96 -18.84 -3.29
N GLY A 440 -7.93 -19.11 -2.41
CA GLY A 440 -9.30 -19.44 -2.78
C GLY A 440 -9.56 -20.87 -3.27
N ILE A 441 -8.56 -21.77 -3.34
CA ILE A 441 -8.78 -23.17 -3.75
C ILE A 441 -9.71 -23.93 -2.79
N ASN A 442 -9.74 -23.57 -1.51
CA ASN A 442 -10.49 -24.29 -0.48
C ASN A 442 -11.86 -23.67 -0.12
N ASP A 443 -12.51 -22.98 -1.07
CA ASP A 443 -13.78 -22.25 -0.84
C ASP A 443 -13.68 -21.25 0.33
N GLU A 444 -12.53 -20.61 0.46
CA GLU A 444 -12.27 -19.63 1.51
C GLU A 444 -13.12 -18.36 1.34
N ASN A 445 -13.35 -17.64 2.43
CA ASN A 445 -14.10 -16.38 2.42
C ASN A 445 -13.49 -15.40 1.39
N PRO A 446 -14.27 -14.82 0.46
CA PRO A 446 -13.75 -13.94 -0.59
C PRO A 446 -12.91 -12.76 -0.08
N ALA A 447 -13.28 -12.17 1.07
CA ALA A 447 -12.52 -11.07 1.66
C ALA A 447 -11.20 -11.54 2.28
N LYS A 448 -11.15 -12.77 2.81
CA LYS A 448 -9.90 -13.38 3.26
C LYS A 448 -8.97 -13.63 2.07
N CYS A 449 -9.50 -14.21 0.99
CA CYS A 449 -8.76 -14.38 -0.27
C CYS A 449 -8.25 -13.04 -0.81
N TYR A 450 -9.07 -11.99 -0.75
CA TYR A 450 -8.68 -10.65 -1.17
C TYR A 450 -7.48 -10.13 -0.36
N LEU A 451 -7.54 -10.19 0.97
CA LEU A 451 -6.46 -9.74 1.84
C LEU A 451 -5.16 -10.53 1.62
N GLU A 452 -5.25 -11.86 1.53
CA GLU A 452 -4.10 -12.73 1.23
C GLU A 452 -3.48 -12.39 -0.13
N THR A 453 -4.32 -12.12 -1.13
CA THR A 453 -3.85 -11.69 -2.46
C THR A 453 -3.10 -10.35 -2.35
N LYS A 454 -3.62 -9.38 -1.57
CA LYS A 454 -2.95 -8.09 -1.35
C LYS A 454 -1.58 -8.24 -0.69
N GLU A 455 -1.47 -9.10 0.31
CA GLU A 455 -0.17 -9.38 0.95
C GLU A 455 0.84 -9.91 -0.07
N LEU A 456 0.44 -10.86 -0.91
CA LEU A 456 1.30 -11.44 -1.96
C LEU A 456 1.66 -10.45 -3.08
N GLU A 457 0.76 -9.53 -3.44
CA GLU A 457 1.06 -8.43 -4.37
C GLU A 457 2.15 -7.51 -3.83
N TYR A 458 2.11 -7.18 -2.53
CA TYR A 458 3.14 -6.39 -1.86
C TYR A 458 4.47 -7.14 -1.72
N GLU A 459 4.44 -8.44 -1.38
CA GLU A 459 5.66 -9.27 -1.38
C GLU A 459 6.31 -9.31 -2.77
N TYR A 460 5.50 -9.45 -3.83
CA TYR A 460 5.98 -9.43 -5.20
C TYR A 460 6.63 -8.09 -5.56
N PHE A 461 5.98 -6.99 -5.17
CA PHE A 461 6.52 -5.65 -5.33
C PHE A 461 7.89 -5.49 -4.63
N GLU A 462 8.01 -5.91 -3.37
CA GLU A 462 9.27 -5.79 -2.62
C GLU A 462 10.40 -6.64 -3.24
N VAL A 463 10.09 -7.81 -3.80
CA VAL A 463 11.06 -8.60 -4.58
C VAL A 463 11.54 -7.80 -5.80
N LEU A 464 10.64 -7.20 -6.57
CA LEU A 464 11.03 -6.37 -7.72
C LEU A 464 11.87 -5.16 -7.30
N LYS A 465 11.39 -4.39 -6.32
CA LYS A 465 12.07 -3.22 -5.74
C LYS A 465 13.46 -3.55 -5.20
N THR A 466 13.66 -4.75 -4.67
CA THR A 466 14.97 -5.19 -4.18
C THR A 466 15.90 -5.57 -5.34
N TYR A 467 15.45 -6.44 -6.24
CA TYR A 467 16.36 -7.11 -7.19
C TYR A 467 16.51 -6.37 -8.53
N VAL A 468 15.47 -5.71 -9.04
CA VAL A 468 15.52 -5.01 -10.33
C VAL A 468 16.56 -3.89 -10.33
N PRO A 469 16.62 -2.98 -9.33
CA PRO A 469 17.63 -1.93 -9.30
C PRO A 469 19.05 -2.50 -9.25
N MET A 470 19.29 -3.54 -8.44
CA MET A 470 20.61 -4.20 -8.34
C MET A 470 21.11 -4.74 -9.68
N MET A 471 20.21 -5.21 -10.53
CA MET A 471 20.56 -5.72 -11.86
C MET A 471 20.67 -4.59 -12.89
N LEU A 472 19.80 -3.59 -12.84
CA LEU A 472 19.86 -2.41 -13.70
C LEU A 472 21.17 -1.64 -13.51
N GLU A 473 21.62 -1.47 -12.26
CA GLU A 473 22.90 -0.83 -11.93
C GLU A 473 24.11 -1.57 -12.50
N LYS A 474 23.97 -2.80 -13.00
CA LYS A 474 25.03 -3.52 -13.71
C LYS A 474 25.02 -3.27 -15.21
N GLN A 475 23.87 -2.90 -15.78
CA GLN A 475 23.67 -2.76 -17.23
C GLN A 475 24.23 -1.43 -17.77
N GLU A 476 25.01 -1.49 -18.86
CA GLU A 476 25.67 -0.33 -19.45
C GLU A 476 24.68 0.75 -19.94
N PHE A 477 23.57 0.34 -20.56
CA PHE A 477 22.53 1.25 -21.05
C PHE A 477 21.93 2.08 -19.90
N PHE A 478 21.75 1.46 -18.73
CA PHE A 478 21.16 2.10 -17.56
C PHE A 478 22.15 3.06 -16.90
N LYS A 479 23.41 2.61 -16.72
CA LYS A 479 24.50 3.47 -16.23
C LYS A 479 24.65 4.72 -17.09
N SER A 480 24.59 4.57 -18.41
CA SER A 480 24.77 5.70 -19.34
C SER A 480 23.65 6.75 -19.22
N ALA A 481 22.45 6.34 -18.82
CA ALA A 481 21.29 7.23 -18.69
C ALA A 481 21.21 7.96 -17.33
N PHE A 482 21.82 7.41 -16.27
CA PHE A 482 21.63 7.88 -14.89
C PHE A 482 22.94 8.07 -14.09
N GLN A 483 24.08 8.09 -14.78
CA GLN A 483 25.41 8.35 -14.19
C GLN A 483 25.51 9.68 -13.46
#